data_AF-A0A7J4NTY8-F1
#
_entry.id   AF-A0A7J4NTY8-F1
#
_cell.length_a   1.000
_cell.length_b   1.000
_cell.length_c   1.000
_cell.angle_alpha   90.00
_cell.angle_beta   90.00
_cell.angle_gamma   90.00
#
_symmetry.space_group_name_H-M   'P 1'
#
loop_
_entity.id
_entity.type
_entity.pdbx_description
1 polymer ?
#
loop_
_entity_poly.entity_id
_entity_poly.type
_entity_poly.pdbx_seq_one_letter_code
_entity_poly.pdbx_strand_id
1 'polypeptide(L)'
;MTASVPIAFENLEYLLGVLPVILIGWVLIHYGARRSLILSRIIIVSLLVIALAGPYNPVIVTEIDETPTITVLSDETDSMDIFESGTAQGIFDKLQDTTPAGMEKMRGLRSDIGDEILASSTGDDHIVVVSDGNNNFGSDLVETIDFVSDTGTVVYAVTRTPEKNDLSVEITGARTAVLGNENLVGVEIRQAKSNTTYKLSIEVDGNPRLSRTVTQTNSIKIEPFSCTFNSLGPHLITARISSGDDMRSG
;
A
#
# COMPACT_ATOMS: atom_id res chain seq x y z
N MET A 1 -21.82 7.11 -37.51
CA MET A 1 -21.21 8.47 -37.54
C MET A 1 -19.71 8.27 -37.58
N THR A 2 -19.05 8.60 -38.70
CA THR A 2 -17.59 8.46 -38.87
C THR A 2 -16.90 9.58 -38.11
N ALA A 3 -16.45 9.30 -36.88
CA ALA A 3 -15.57 10.22 -36.18
C ALA A 3 -14.24 10.27 -36.95
N SER A 4 -13.83 11.46 -37.39
CA SER A 4 -12.51 11.67 -37.97
C SER A 4 -11.47 11.42 -36.89
N VAL A 5 -10.76 10.29 -36.98
CA VAL A 5 -9.63 9.98 -36.11
C VAL A 5 -8.56 11.05 -36.36
N PRO A 6 -8.10 11.77 -35.32
CA PRO A 6 -7.04 12.76 -35.50
C PRO A 6 -5.74 12.04 -35.85
N ILE A 7 -5.15 12.41 -36.99
CA ILE A 7 -3.83 11.94 -37.41
C ILE A 7 -2.82 12.65 -36.52
N ALA A 8 -1.99 11.89 -35.80
CA ALA A 8 -0.87 12.41 -35.03
C ALA A 8 0.43 12.17 -35.80
N PHE A 9 1.46 12.97 -35.52
CA PHE A 9 2.79 12.84 -36.11
C PHE A 9 3.79 12.62 -35.00
N GLU A 10 4.64 11.62 -35.13
CA GLU A 10 5.66 11.28 -34.13
C GLU A 10 6.68 12.41 -33.99
N ASN A 11 7.01 13.04 -35.13
CA ASN A 11 8.01 14.07 -35.21
C ASN A 11 7.45 15.29 -35.94
N LEU A 12 6.63 16.08 -35.23
CA LEU A 12 5.96 17.28 -35.76
C LEU A 12 6.94 18.28 -36.39
N GLU A 13 8.18 18.32 -35.89
CA GLU A 13 9.25 19.20 -36.37
C GLU A 13 9.68 18.93 -37.83
N TYR A 14 9.55 17.70 -38.34
CA TYR A 14 9.88 17.41 -39.74
C TYR A 14 8.88 18.01 -40.72
N LEU A 15 7.64 18.29 -40.28
CA LEU A 15 6.64 18.94 -41.12
C LEU A 15 7.09 20.35 -41.54
N LEU A 16 7.92 21.01 -40.72
CA LEU A 16 8.53 22.30 -41.05
C LEU A 16 9.42 22.22 -42.30
N GLY A 17 9.95 21.04 -42.63
CA GLY A 17 10.75 20.78 -43.83
C GLY A 17 9.98 20.93 -45.15
N VAL A 18 8.65 20.97 -45.14
CA VAL A 18 7.84 21.23 -46.35
C VAL A 18 7.99 22.68 -46.84
N LEU A 19 8.17 23.64 -45.93
CA LEU A 19 8.37 25.06 -46.27
C LEU A 19 9.57 25.32 -47.18
N PRO A 20 10.81 24.88 -46.85
CA PRO A 20 11.96 25.10 -47.72
C PRO A 20 11.82 24.35 -49.06
N VAL A 21 11.17 23.19 -49.10
CA VAL A 21 10.92 22.44 -50.35
C VAL A 21 10.05 23.26 -51.32
N ILE A 22 8.98 23.89 -50.81
CA ILE A 22 8.12 24.77 -51.60
C ILE A 22 8.89 26.01 -52.06
N LEU A 23 9.70 26.61 -51.18
CA LEU A 23 10.45 27.84 -51.48
C LEU A 23 11.53 27.60 -52.54
N ILE A 24 12.29 26.51 -52.45
CA ILE A 24 13.27 26.10 -53.46
C ILE A 24 12.57 25.80 -54.79
N GLY A 25 11.46 25.07 -54.74
CA GLY A 25 10.63 24.79 -55.90
C GLY A 25 10.13 26.05 -56.61
N TRP A 26 9.68 27.04 -55.85
CA TRP A 26 9.24 28.35 -56.36
C TRP A 26 10.40 29.09 -57.06
N VAL A 27 11.56 29.17 -56.43
CA VAL A 27 12.76 29.84 -56.99
C VAL A 27 13.17 29.19 -58.31
N LEU A 28 13.18 27.85 -58.36
CA LEU A 28 13.53 27.11 -59.58
C LEU A 28 12.55 27.37 -60.74
N ILE A 29 11.26 27.54 -60.45
CA ILE A 29 10.26 27.92 -61.45
C ILE A 29 10.53 29.33 -62.01
N HIS A 30 10.92 30.28 -61.15
CA HIS A 30 11.26 31.65 -61.55
C HIS A 30 12.56 31.72 -62.37
N TYR A 31 13.50 30.78 -62.18
CA TYR A 31 14.75 30.68 -62.94
C TYR A 31 14.61 30.01 -64.32
N GLY A 32 13.38 29.76 -64.78
CA GLY A 32 13.11 29.32 -66.17
C GLY A 32 13.11 27.81 -66.39
N ALA A 33 13.11 27.01 -65.33
CA ALA A 33 13.00 25.55 -65.46
C ALA A 33 11.56 25.10 -65.78
N ARG A 34 11.43 23.88 -66.32
CA ARG A 34 10.14 23.32 -66.78
C ARG A 34 9.17 23.16 -65.60
N ARG A 35 8.11 23.98 -65.59
CA ARG A 35 7.09 24.03 -64.52
C ARG A 35 6.52 22.66 -64.13
N SER A 36 6.21 21.80 -65.10
CA SER A 36 5.60 20.48 -64.81
C SER A 36 6.53 19.53 -64.05
N LEU A 37 7.84 19.55 -64.35
CA LEU A 37 8.83 18.69 -63.71
C LEU A 37 9.16 19.14 -62.29
N ILE A 38 9.17 20.44 -62.05
CA ILE A 38 9.41 20.96 -60.70
C ILE A 38 8.19 20.72 -59.82
N LEU A 39 6.99 20.95 -60.35
CA LEU A 39 5.76 20.74 -59.60
C LEU A 39 5.60 19.29 -59.16
N SER A 40 5.89 18.33 -60.04
CA SER A 40 5.87 16.90 -59.66
C SER A 40 6.91 16.57 -58.59
N ARG A 41 8.11 17.15 -58.66
CA ARG A 41 9.16 16.95 -57.65
C ARG A 41 8.82 17.56 -56.30
N ILE A 42 8.22 18.76 -56.26
CA ILE A 42 7.74 19.37 -55.01
C ILE A 42 6.72 18.43 -54.36
N ILE A 43 5.75 17.93 -55.12
CA ILE A 43 4.72 17.03 -54.59
C ILE A 43 5.33 15.76 -54.01
N ILE A 44 6.25 15.11 -54.74
CA ILE A 44 6.92 13.88 -54.29
C ILE A 44 7.73 14.12 -53.00
N VAL A 45 8.52 15.20 -52.97
CA VAL A 45 9.37 15.51 -51.81
C VAL A 45 8.51 15.89 -50.60
N SER A 46 7.44 16.65 -50.78
CA SER A 46 6.49 16.96 -49.69
C SER A 46 5.83 15.69 -49.15
N LEU A 47 5.45 14.73 -50.02
CA LEU A 47 4.92 13.44 -49.58
C LEU A 47 5.95 12.64 -48.77
N LEU A 48 7.22 12.66 -49.19
CA LEU A 48 8.32 12.02 -48.47
C LEU A 48 8.54 12.64 -47.10
N VAL A 49 8.49 13.97 -46.98
CA VAL A 49 8.61 14.66 -45.69
C VAL A 49 7.44 14.31 -44.77
N ILE A 50 6.21 14.26 -45.29
CA ILE A 50 5.04 13.84 -44.51
C ILE A 50 5.16 12.39 -44.07
N ALA A 51 5.63 11.49 -44.94
CA ALA A 51 5.88 10.09 -44.58
C ALA A 51 6.98 9.95 -43.51
N LEU A 52 8.04 10.77 -43.60
CA LEU A 52 9.14 10.80 -42.64
C LEU A 52 8.71 11.35 -41.27
N ALA A 53 7.72 12.25 -41.24
CA ALA A 53 7.12 12.73 -40.00
C ALA A 53 6.36 11.61 -39.23
N GLY A 54 6.14 10.45 -39.86
CA GLY A 54 5.56 9.28 -39.24
C GLY A 54 4.10 9.51 -38.84
N PRO A 55 3.16 9.64 -39.80
CA PRO A 55 1.75 9.76 -39.47
C PRO A 55 1.31 8.45 -38.81
N TYR A 56 0.86 8.54 -37.57
CA TYR A 56 0.29 7.41 -36.85
C TYR A 56 -1.14 7.73 -36.45
N ASN A 57 -1.96 6.69 -36.41
CA ASN A 57 -3.29 6.77 -35.84
C ASN A 57 -3.16 6.32 -34.38
N PRO A 58 -3.31 7.21 -33.39
CA PRO A 58 -3.40 6.79 -32.01
C PRO A 58 -4.69 5.99 -31.84
N VAL A 59 -4.60 4.67 -31.90
CA VAL A 59 -5.67 3.79 -31.48
C VAL A 59 -5.54 3.66 -29.97
N ILE A 60 -6.33 4.44 -29.22
CA ILE A 60 -6.47 4.25 -27.78
C ILE A 60 -7.30 2.99 -27.62
N VAL A 61 -6.65 1.84 -27.45
CA VAL A 61 -7.32 0.62 -27.02
C VAL A 61 -7.40 0.70 -25.49
N THR A 62 -8.52 1.21 -24.99
CA THR A 62 -8.88 0.94 -23.60
C THR A 62 -9.47 -0.46 -23.61
N GLU A 63 -8.64 -1.45 -23.31
CA GLU A 63 -9.09 -2.82 -23.10
C GLU A 63 -9.84 -2.83 -21.76
N ILE A 64 -11.16 -2.71 -21.83
CA ILE A 64 -12.03 -2.93 -20.68
C ILE A 64 -12.22 -4.44 -20.63
N ASP A 65 -11.50 -5.10 -19.74
CA ASP A 65 -11.76 -6.51 -19.46
C ASP A 65 -13.15 -6.61 -18.81
N GLU A 66 -14.06 -7.32 -19.46
CA GLU A 66 -15.43 -7.50 -18.98
C GLU A 66 -15.48 -8.49 -17.80
N THR A 67 -14.40 -9.25 -17.55
CA THR A 67 -14.32 -10.25 -16.48
C THR A 67 -12.92 -10.32 -15.84
N PRO A 68 -12.44 -9.26 -15.17
CA PRO A 68 -11.15 -9.30 -14.50
C PRO A 68 -11.13 -10.38 -13.41
N THR A 69 -10.04 -11.14 -13.27
CA THR A 69 -9.91 -12.11 -12.17
C THR A 69 -9.69 -11.35 -10.86
N ILE A 70 -10.57 -11.56 -9.87
CA ILE A 70 -10.48 -10.90 -8.56
C ILE A 70 -10.15 -11.92 -7.48
N THR A 71 -9.04 -11.74 -6.76
CA THR A 71 -8.71 -12.57 -5.61
C THR A 71 -8.92 -11.80 -4.31
N VAL A 72 -9.77 -12.31 -3.42
CA VAL A 72 -10.01 -11.74 -2.10
C VAL A 72 -9.10 -12.45 -1.09
N LEU A 73 -8.18 -11.69 -0.49
CA LEU A 73 -7.30 -12.18 0.53
C LEU A 73 -7.80 -11.80 1.93
N SER A 74 -8.08 -12.80 2.75
CA SER A 74 -8.60 -12.62 4.11
C SER A 74 -7.54 -12.95 5.15
N ASP A 75 -7.13 -11.94 5.91
CA ASP A 75 -6.35 -12.12 7.13
C ASP A 75 -7.26 -12.59 8.27
N GLU A 76 -7.04 -13.82 8.74
CA GLU A 76 -7.67 -14.47 9.89
C GLU A 76 -6.61 -14.80 10.98
N THR A 77 -5.54 -14.00 11.10
CA THR A 77 -4.54 -14.13 12.17
C THR A 77 -5.08 -13.69 13.55
N ASP A 78 -4.36 -14.04 14.62
CA ASP A 78 -4.82 -13.75 16.00
C ASP A 78 -4.99 -12.24 16.27
N SER A 79 -4.25 -11.35 15.59
CA SER A 79 -4.44 -9.89 15.70
C SER A 79 -5.78 -9.43 15.13
N MET A 80 -6.43 -10.25 14.32
CA MET A 80 -7.71 -9.95 13.68
C MET A 80 -8.93 -10.17 14.59
N ASP A 81 -8.79 -10.80 15.77
CA ASP A 81 -9.93 -11.11 16.68
C ASP A 81 -10.62 -9.84 17.25
N ILE A 82 -9.94 -8.69 17.20
CA ILE A 82 -10.49 -7.41 17.64
C ILE A 82 -11.40 -6.76 16.59
N PHE A 83 -11.44 -7.28 15.36
CA PHE A 83 -12.23 -6.75 14.24
C PHE A 83 -13.48 -7.61 13.96
N GLU A 84 -14.45 -7.04 13.24
CA GLU A 84 -15.66 -7.76 12.85
C GLU A 84 -15.31 -8.99 11.98
N SER A 85 -15.80 -10.16 12.37
CA SER A 85 -15.64 -11.39 11.60
C SER A 85 -16.61 -11.42 10.41
N GLY A 86 -16.13 -11.81 9.23
CA GLY A 86 -16.99 -12.05 8.06
C GLY A 86 -17.03 -10.92 7.02
N THR A 87 -16.33 -9.81 7.22
CA THR A 87 -16.22 -8.74 6.20
C THR A 87 -15.64 -9.26 4.88
N ALA A 88 -14.58 -10.07 4.95
CA ALA A 88 -13.96 -10.66 3.76
C ALA A 88 -14.91 -11.62 3.03
N GLN A 89 -15.69 -12.42 3.77
CA GLN A 89 -16.69 -13.31 3.19
C GLN A 89 -17.81 -12.51 2.49
N GLY A 90 -18.31 -11.44 3.12
CA GLY A 90 -19.34 -10.60 2.51
C GLY A 90 -18.87 -9.85 1.26
N ILE A 91 -17.58 -9.54 1.15
CA ILE A 91 -16.97 -8.99 -0.07
C ILE A 91 -16.89 -10.09 -1.14
N PHE A 92 -16.38 -11.27 -0.77
CA PHE A 92 -16.28 -12.40 -1.67
C PHE A 92 -17.64 -12.81 -2.26
N ASP A 93 -18.67 -12.97 -1.42
CA ASP A 93 -20.01 -13.39 -1.87
C ASP A 93 -20.61 -12.39 -2.88
N LYS A 94 -20.39 -11.08 -2.68
CA LYS A 94 -20.85 -10.04 -3.61
C LYS A 94 -20.08 -10.04 -4.94
N LEU A 95 -18.80 -10.35 -4.90
CA LEU A 95 -17.94 -10.35 -6.09
C LEU A 95 -18.17 -11.62 -6.93
N GLN A 96 -18.34 -12.77 -6.28
CA GLN A 96 -18.57 -14.06 -6.95
C GLN A 96 -19.85 -14.04 -7.81
N ASP A 97 -20.87 -13.27 -7.44
CA ASP A 97 -22.11 -13.12 -8.20
C ASP A 97 -21.91 -12.42 -9.57
N THR A 98 -20.85 -11.61 -9.72
CA THR A 98 -20.63 -10.77 -10.91
C THR A 98 -19.39 -11.18 -11.70
N THR A 99 -18.39 -11.74 -11.05
CA THR A 99 -17.05 -11.93 -11.61
C THR A 99 -16.41 -13.20 -11.03
N PRO A 100 -15.56 -13.93 -11.79
CA PRO A 100 -14.77 -15.02 -11.24
C PRO A 100 -13.90 -14.53 -10.07
N ALA A 101 -14.30 -14.90 -8.85
CA ALA A 101 -13.62 -14.49 -7.63
C ALA A 101 -12.98 -15.70 -6.92
N GLY A 102 -11.72 -15.55 -6.52
CA GLY A 102 -11.00 -16.47 -5.62
C GLY A 102 -11.00 -15.96 -4.17
N MET A 103 -10.89 -16.86 -3.20
CA MET A 103 -10.70 -16.48 -1.80
C MET A 103 -9.55 -17.28 -1.19
N GLU A 104 -8.59 -16.55 -0.62
CA GLU A 104 -7.48 -17.11 0.14
C GLU A 104 -7.52 -16.61 1.58
N LYS A 105 -7.11 -17.47 2.52
CA LYS A 105 -7.27 -17.24 3.96
C LYS A 105 -5.95 -17.49 4.68
N MET A 106 -5.39 -16.45 5.27
CA MET A 106 -4.19 -16.52 6.09
C MET A 106 -4.58 -16.78 7.55
N ARG A 107 -3.94 -17.73 8.22
CA ARG A 107 -4.27 -18.15 9.60
C ARG A 107 -3.04 -18.35 10.46
N GLY A 108 -3.17 -18.02 11.74
CA GLY A 108 -2.18 -18.29 12.78
C GLY A 108 -1.55 -17.05 13.38
N LEU A 109 -0.34 -17.19 13.90
CA LEU A 109 0.41 -16.12 14.60
C LEU A 109 1.28 -15.26 13.67
N ARG A 110 1.43 -15.68 12.41
CA ARG A 110 2.26 -15.01 11.40
C ARG A 110 1.34 -14.42 10.34
N SER A 111 1.63 -13.18 9.94
CA SER A 111 0.96 -12.46 8.87
C SER A 111 2.03 -12.14 7.81
N ASP A 112 2.05 -12.96 6.77
CA ASP A 112 2.92 -12.93 5.59
C ASP A 112 2.16 -12.38 4.37
N ILE A 113 1.55 -11.21 4.57
CA ILE A 113 0.69 -10.53 3.59
C ILE A 113 1.42 -10.33 2.26
N GLY A 114 2.70 -9.96 2.32
CA GLY A 114 3.51 -9.74 1.12
C GLY A 114 3.73 -11.01 0.30
N ASP A 115 4.06 -12.13 0.95
CA ASP A 115 4.30 -13.39 0.24
C ASP A 115 3.01 -13.91 -0.40
N GLU A 116 1.88 -13.72 0.27
CA GLU A 116 0.58 -14.14 -0.23
C GLU A 116 0.10 -13.27 -1.40
N ILE A 117 0.27 -11.94 -1.34
CA ILE A 117 0.02 -11.06 -2.50
C ILE A 117 0.86 -11.48 -3.71
N LEU A 118 2.12 -11.84 -3.47
CA LEU A 118 3.02 -12.30 -4.54
C LEU A 118 2.55 -13.65 -5.12
N ALA A 119 2.07 -14.57 -4.27
CA ALA A 119 1.56 -15.87 -4.68
C ALA A 119 0.25 -15.77 -5.47
N SER A 120 -0.63 -14.82 -5.12
CA SER A 120 -1.90 -14.60 -5.81
C SER A 120 -1.79 -13.73 -7.08
N SER A 121 -0.62 -13.13 -7.36
CA SER A 121 -0.39 -12.27 -8.53
C SER A 121 0.01 -13.09 -9.76
N THR A 122 -0.89 -13.25 -10.74
CA THR A 122 -0.58 -13.91 -12.02
C THR A 122 -0.33 -12.94 -13.19
N GLY A 123 -0.61 -11.65 -12.99
CA GLY A 123 -0.38 -10.56 -13.95
C GLY A 123 -1.70 -10.10 -14.57
N ASP A 124 -1.94 -8.78 -14.59
CA ASP A 124 -3.22 -8.14 -14.94
C ASP A 124 -4.42 -8.52 -14.03
N ASP A 125 -4.16 -8.92 -12.78
CA ASP A 125 -5.19 -9.32 -11.81
C ASP A 125 -5.56 -8.21 -10.82
N HIS A 126 -6.69 -8.38 -10.13
CA HIS A 126 -7.10 -7.50 -9.04
C HIS A 126 -7.11 -8.26 -7.72
N ILE A 127 -6.38 -7.76 -6.72
CA ILE A 127 -6.29 -8.40 -5.40
C ILE A 127 -6.93 -7.49 -4.36
N VAL A 128 -7.89 -8.00 -3.59
CA VAL A 128 -8.54 -7.27 -2.50
C VAL A 128 -8.08 -7.85 -1.18
N VAL A 129 -7.23 -7.11 -0.47
CA VAL A 129 -6.65 -7.52 0.82
C VAL A 129 -7.49 -6.96 1.96
N VAL A 130 -7.98 -7.86 2.80
CA VAL A 130 -8.74 -7.56 4.00
C VAL A 130 -7.86 -7.94 5.19
N SER A 131 -7.16 -6.98 5.79
CA SER A 131 -6.19 -7.16 6.89
C SER A 131 -6.10 -5.92 7.79
N ASP A 132 -5.46 -6.05 8.95
CA ASP A 132 -5.03 -4.95 9.83
C ASP A 132 -3.78 -4.22 9.29
N GLY A 133 -3.14 -4.76 8.25
CA GLY A 133 -1.96 -4.19 7.58
C GLY A 133 -0.64 -4.45 8.31
N ASN A 134 -0.64 -5.31 9.34
CA ASN A 134 0.55 -5.61 10.13
C ASN A 134 1.31 -6.82 9.58
N ASN A 135 2.10 -6.60 8.51
CA ASN A 135 2.98 -7.63 7.96
C ASN A 135 4.15 -7.90 8.92
N ASN A 136 4.16 -9.07 9.57
CA ASN A 136 5.11 -9.43 10.61
C ASN A 136 6.09 -10.55 10.20
N PHE A 137 5.91 -11.11 9.00
CA PHE A 137 6.72 -12.18 8.46
C PHE A 137 6.79 -12.07 6.93
N GLY A 138 7.75 -12.76 6.31
CA GLY A 138 7.86 -12.82 4.85
C GLY A 138 8.49 -11.57 4.22
N SER A 139 8.16 -11.35 2.94
CA SER A 139 8.64 -10.23 2.13
C SER A 139 8.12 -8.88 2.63
N ASP A 140 8.87 -7.81 2.36
CA ASP A 140 8.45 -6.45 2.69
C ASP A 140 7.21 -6.06 1.86
N LEU A 141 6.16 -5.61 2.53
CA LEU A 141 4.87 -5.33 1.89
C LEU A 141 4.97 -4.22 0.85
N VAL A 142 5.82 -3.20 1.07
CA VAL A 142 5.96 -2.08 0.14
C VAL A 142 6.69 -2.54 -1.11
N GLU A 143 7.80 -3.26 -0.95
CA GLU A 143 8.57 -3.81 -2.07
C GLU A 143 7.72 -4.79 -2.91
N THR A 144 6.93 -5.65 -2.25
CA THR A 144 6.00 -6.54 -2.94
C THR A 144 4.95 -5.76 -3.74
N ILE A 145 4.30 -4.75 -3.15
CA ILE A 145 3.25 -3.98 -3.82
C ILE A 145 3.83 -3.25 -5.05
N ASP A 146 5.01 -2.65 -4.92
CA ASP A 146 5.69 -1.99 -6.03
C ASP A 146 5.97 -2.99 -7.16
N PHE A 147 6.48 -4.18 -6.82
CA PHE A 147 6.75 -5.24 -7.79
C PHE A 147 5.50 -5.73 -8.52
N VAL A 148 4.41 -6.04 -7.81
CA VAL A 148 3.19 -6.57 -8.45
C VAL A 148 2.47 -5.49 -9.28
N SER A 149 2.56 -4.22 -8.86
CA SER A 149 2.01 -3.09 -9.62
C SER A 149 2.70 -2.91 -10.96
N ASP A 150 4.02 -3.14 -11.03
CA ASP A 150 4.78 -3.12 -12.28
C ASP A 150 4.39 -4.28 -13.24
N THR A 151 3.81 -5.37 -12.71
CA THR A 151 3.33 -6.52 -13.48
C THR A 151 1.85 -6.43 -13.89
N GLY A 152 1.21 -5.28 -13.66
CA GLY A 152 -0.19 -5.03 -14.04
C GLY A 152 -1.22 -5.42 -12.98
N THR A 153 -0.80 -6.00 -11.86
CA THR A 153 -1.68 -6.39 -10.76
C THR A 153 -2.05 -5.18 -9.90
N VAL A 154 -3.35 -4.97 -9.64
CA VAL A 154 -3.84 -3.87 -8.80
C VAL A 154 -4.26 -4.39 -7.43
N VAL A 155 -3.63 -3.87 -6.37
CA VAL A 155 -3.93 -4.25 -4.98
C VAL A 155 -4.82 -3.22 -4.30
N TYR A 156 -5.93 -3.67 -3.73
CA TYR A 156 -6.85 -2.88 -2.93
C TYR A 156 -6.77 -3.29 -1.47
N ALA A 157 -6.69 -2.32 -0.56
CA ALA A 157 -6.71 -2.57 0.88
C ALA A 157 -8.06 -2.17 1.48
N VAL A 158 -8.66 -3.09 2.24
CA VAL A 158 -9.88 -2.85 3.01
C VAL A 158 -9.50 -2.64 4.46
N THR A 159 -9.35 -1.38 4.85
CA THR A 159 -9.07 -1.00 6.24
C THR A 159 -10.30 -1.22 7.11
N ARG A 160 -10.12 -1.91 8.24
CA ARG A 160 -11.18 -2.16 9.22
C ARG A 160 -10.95 -1.31 10.47
N THR A 161 -12.04 -0.93 11.12
CA THR A 161 -11.98 -0.32 12.46
C THR A 161 -12.18 -1.40 13.50
N PRO A 162 -11.35 -1.48 14.56
CA PRO A 162 -11.53 -2.49 15.60
C PRO A 162 -12.90 -2.33 16.26
N GLU A 163 -13.57 -3.43 16.58
CA GLU A 163 -14.85 -3.47 17.30
C GLU A 163 -14.64 -3.63 18.81
N LYS A 164 -13.65 -4.43 19.20
CA LYS A 164 -13.26 -4.62 20.59
C LYS A 164 -12.09 -3.70 20.93
N ASN A 165 -12.03 -3.24 22.18
CA ASN A 165 -10.84 -2.56 22.66
C ASN A 165 -9.85 -3.61 23.15
N ASP A 166 -8.61 -3.50 22.73
CA ASP A 166 -7.50 -4.31 23.23
C ASP A 166 -6.42 -3.39 23.80
N LEU A 167 -5.77 -3.87 24.86
CA LEU A 167 -4.77 -3.13 25.60
C LEU A 167 -3.43 -3.85 25.53
N SER A 168 -2.38 -3.11 25.18
CA SER A 168 -1.00 -3.61 25.21
C SER A 168 -0.18 -2.81 26.21
N VAL A 169 0.78 -3.50 26.85
CA VAL A 169 1.72 -2.90 27.80
C VAL A 169 3.15 -3.20 27.36
N GLU A 170 3.96 -2.16 27.26
CA GLU A 170 5.37 -2.23 26.88
C GLU A 170 6.22 -1.49 27.92
N ILE A 171 7.40 -2.02 28.24
CA ILE A 171 8.35 -1.38 29.14
C ILE A 171 9.44 -0.71 28.29
N THR A 172 9.56 0.60 28.40
CA THR A 172 10.56 1.41 27.71
C THR A 172 11.59 1.95 28.71
N GLY A 173 12.87 1.73 28.43
CA GLY A 173 13.93 2.16 29.34
C GLY A 173 15.31 1.61 29.00
N ALA A 174 16.32 2.06 29.73
CA ALA A 174 17.67 1.54 29.57
C ALA A 174 17.75 0.06 29.99
N ARG A 175 18.40 -0.76 29.16
CA ARG A 175 18.65 -2.18 29.48
C ARG A 175 19.67 -2.38 30.61
N THR A 176 20.46 -1.35 30.90
CA THR A 176 21.48 -1.37 31.95
C THR A 176 21.24 -0.22 32.92
N ALA A 177 21.52 -0.47 34.19
CA ALA A 177 21.31 0.48 35.29
C ALA A 177 22.58 0.58 36.16
N VAL A 178 22.83 1.76 36.70
CA VAL A 178 23.95 1.99 37.64
C VAL A 178 23.49 1.65 39.05
N LEU A 179 24.30 0.85 39.76
CA LEU A 179 24.04 0.45 41.15
C LEU A 179 23.87 1.69 42.05
N GLY A 180 22.80 1.71 42.85
CA GLY A 180 22.53 2.79 43.79
C GLY A 180 22.05 4.10 43.15
N ASN A 181 21.94 4.17 41.82
CA ASN A 181 21.35 5.32 41.13
C ASN A 181 19.85 5.11 40.89
N GLU A 182 19.10 6.20 40.91
CA GLU A 182 17.70 6.19 40.50
C GLU A 182 17.61 6.10 38.97
N ASN A 183 16.91 5.08 38.47
CA ASN A 183 16.68 4.88 37.04
C ASN A 183 15.21 5.13 36.74
N LEU A 184 14.96 5.90 35.68
CA LEU A 184 13.62 6.19 35.20
C LEU A 184 13.25 5.18 34.10
N VAL A 185 12.14 4.48 34.29
CA VAL A 185 11.60 3.52 33.34
C VAL A 185 10.19 3.95 32.96
N GLY A 186 9.88 3.96 31.67
CA GLY A 186 8.54 4.20 31.15
C GLY A 186 7.77 2.90 31.02
N VAL A 187 6.51 2.89 31.43
CA VAL A 187 5.57 1.85 31.02
C VAL A 187 4.59 2.49 30.04
N GLU A 188 4.63 2.03 28.80
CA GLU A 188 3.79 2.51 27.72
C GLU A 188 2.57 1.59 27.59
N ILE A 189 1.39 2.18 27.67
CA ILE A 189 0.11 1.49 27.50
C ILE A 189 -0.55 2.00 26.22
N ARG A 190 -0.84 1.06 25.31
CA ARG A 190 -1.52 1.33 24.05
C ARG A 190 -2.93 0.75 24.10
N GLN A 191 -3.90 1.45 23.51
CA GLN A 191 -5.28 0.98 23.38
C GLN A 191 -5.78 1.08 21.93
N ALA A 192 -6.53 0.07 21.48
CA ALA A 192 -7.07 0.01 20.12
C ALA A 192 -8.29 0.94 19.90
N LYS A 193 -9.08 1.21 20.95
CA LYS A 193 -10.23 2.13 20.94
C LYS A 193 -10.07 3.27 21.94
N SER A 194 -10.98 4.25 21.89
CA SER A 194 -11.03 5.37 22.82
C SER A 194 -11.69 5.00 24.15
N ASN A 195 -11.11 5.47 25.26
CA ASN A 195 -11.65 5.48 26.62
C ASN A 195 -11.80 4.10 27.29
N THR A 196 -10.75 3.66 27.99
CA THR A 196 -10.82 2.46 28.82
C THR A 196 -10.26 2.68 30.22
N THR A 197 -10.76 1.90 31.18
CA THR A 197 -10.25 1.88 32.55
C THR A 197 -9.63 0.52 32.85
N TYR A 198 -8.37 0.51 33.27
CA TYR A 198 -7.62 -0.70 33.59
C TYR A 198 -6.81 -0.54 34.87
N LYS A 199 -6.44 -1.65 35.49
CA LYS A 199 -5.52 -1.69 36.63
C LYS A 199 -4.13 -2.02 36.15
N LEU A 200 -3.21 -1.08 36.30
CA LEU A 200 -1.79 -1.26 36.04
C LEU A 200 -1.10 -1.74 37.32
N SER A 201 -0.34 -2.83 37.23
CA SER A 201 0.54 -3.32 38.30
C SER A 201 1.96 -3.47 37.78
N ILE A 202 2.92 -2.90 38.50
CA ILE A 202 4.35 -2.97 38.19
C ILE A 202 5.06 -3.64 39.36
N GLU A 203 5.87 -4.65 39.05
CA GLU A 203 6.68 -5.40 39.99
C GLU A 203 8.16 -5.31 39.59
N VAL A 204 9.04 -5.22 40.59
CA VAL A 204 10.49 -5.28 40.40
C VAL A 204 11.03 -6.41 41.28
N ASP A 205 11.66 -7.40 40.66
CA ASP A 205 12.14 -8.63 41.29
C ASP A 205 11.04 -9.33 42.12
N GLY A 206 9.81 -9.35 41.59
CA GLY A 206 8.63 -9.93 42.24
C GLY A 206 8.04 -9.10 43.38
N ASN A 207 8.61 -7.94 43.70
CA ASN A 207 8.06 -7.03 44.71
C ASN A 207 7.17 -5.96 44.05
N PRO A 208 5.90 -5.79 44.49
CA PRO A 208 5.02 -4.79 43.93
C PRO A 208 5.54 -3.38 44.20
N ARG A 209 5.64 -2.56 43.15
CA ARG A 209 6.07 -1.16 43.22
C ARG A 209 4.93 -0.19 42.98
N LEU A 210 4.08 -0.49 42.00
CA LEU A 210 2.95 0.35 41.65
C LEU A 210 1.72 -0.53 41.43
N SER A 211 0.57 -0.13 41.96
CA SER A 211 -0.71 -0.70 41.57
C SER A 211 -1.76 0.40 41.57
N ARG A 212 -2.29 0.75 40.40
CA ARG A 212 -3.26 1.83 40.27
C ARG A 212 -4.26 1.59 39.15
N THR A 213 -5.49 1.99 39.39
CA THR A 213 -6.52 2.09 38.35
C THR A 213 -6.32 3.37 37.54
N VAL A 214 -6.20 3.20 36.23
CA VAL A 214 -5.93 4.26 35.26
C VAL A 214 -7.08 4.31 34.27
N THR A 215 -7.67 5.49 34.11
CA THR A 215 -8.58 5.79 33.01
C THR A 215 -7.77 6.49 31.91
N GLN A 216 -7.78 5.92 30.71
CA GLN A 216 -7.03 6.39 29.55
C GLN A 216 -7.98 6.77 28.42
N THR A 217 -7.90 8.03 28.00
CA THR A 217 -8.70 8.56 26.89
C THR A 217 -7.94 8.53 25.56
N ASN A 218 -6.61 8.67 25.62
CA ASN A 218 -5.74 8.75 24.44
C ASN A 218 -5.31 7.36 23.98
N SER A 219 -4.91 7.20 22.71
CA SER A 219 -4.41 5.92 22.17
C SER A 219 -3.16 5.40 22.89
N ILE A 220 -2.31 6.30 23.37
CA ILE A 220 -1.05 5.99 24.08
C ILE A 220 -0.99 6.74 25.40
N LYS A 221 -0.54 6.06 26.45
CA LYS A 221 -0.26 6.65 27.75
C LYS A 221 1.05 6.10 28.30
N ILE A 222 1.94 7.01 28.70
CA ILE A 222 3.22 6.66 29.30
C ILE A 222 3.13 6.94 30.80
N GLU A 223 3.30 5.90 31.61
CA GLU A 223 3.37 5.98 33.06
C GLU A 223 4.83 5.77 33.51
N PRO A 224 5.56 6.84 33.82
CA PRO A 224 6.94 6.71 34.30
C PRO A 224 6.96 6.20 35.75
N PHE A 225 7.93 5.34 36.06
CA PHE A 225 8.25 4.96 37.42
C PHE A 225 9.76 4.93 37.67
N SER A 226 10.16 5.29 38.88
CA SER A 226 11.55 5.25 39.31
C SER A 226 11.88 3.93 40.01
N CYS A 227 13.04 3.37 39.72
CA CYS A 227 13.60 2.23 40.44
C CYS A 227 15.09 2.39 40.74
N THR A 228 15.50 1.94 41.93
CA THR A 228 16.90 1.89 42.36
C THR A 228 17.27 0.44 42.64
N PHE A 229 18.35 -0.02 42.01
CA PHE A 229 18.88 -1.37 42.20
C PHE A 229 20.02 -1.33 43.21
N ASN A 230 19.93 -2.17 44.24
CA ASN A 230 20.89 -2.23 45.35
C ASN A 230 21.82 -3.45 45.28
N SER A 231 21.66 -4.30 44.26
CA SER A 231 22.51 -5.46 44.00
C SER A 231 23.02 -5.44 42.56
N LEU A 232 24.15 -6.10 42.33
CA LEU A 232 24.63 -6.38 40.99
C LEU A 232 23.98 -7.66 40.47
N GLY A 233 23.64 -7.68 39.18
CA GLY A 233 23.07 -8.85 38.53
C GLY A 233 21.87 -8.51 37.63
N PRO A 234 21.23 -9.53 37.02
CA PRO A 234 20.00 -9.34 36.28
C PRO A 234 18.86 -9.01 37.25
N HIS A 235 18.09 -7.99 36.89
CA HIS A 235 16.88 -7.58 37.59
C HIS A 235 15.68 -7.71 36.65
N LEU A 236 14.53 -8.12 37.19
CA LEU A 236 13.32 -8.33 36.40
C LEU A 236 12.29 -7.25 36.70
N ILE A 237 11.82 -6.56 35.67
CA ILE A 237 10.70 -5.63 35.75
C ILE A 237 9.52 -6.28 35.04
N THR A 238 8.40 -6.40 35.73
CA THR A 238 7.17 -6.97 35.20
C THR A 238 6.06 -5.93 35.26
N ALA A 239 5.49 -5.58 34.11
CA ALA A 239 4.29 -4.76 34.02
C ALA A 239 3.11 -5.65 33.62
N ARG A 240 1.96 -5.46 34.27
CA ARG A 240 0.72 -6.16 33.96
C ARG A 240 -0.44 -5.19 33.95
N ILE A 241 -1.33 -5.39 33.01
CA ILE A 241 -2.60 -4.70 32.89
C ILE A 241 -3.71 -5.71 33.13
N SER A 242 -4.73 -5.28 33.86
CA SER A 242 -5.95 -6.07 34.06
C SER A 242 -7.14 -5.14 33.85
N SER A 243 -7.93 -5.39 32.81
CA SER A 243 -9.16 -4.65 32.57
C SER A 243 -10.26 -5.17 33.51
N GLY A 244 -11.19 -4.30 33.91
CA GLY A 244 -12.37 -4.73 34.67
C GLY A 244 -13.25 -5.72 33.91
N ASP A 245 -13.23 -5.65 32.57
CA ASP A 245 -13.96 -6.57 31.69
C ASP A 245 -13.25 -7.93 31.48
N ASP A 246 -11.96 -8.02 31.81
CA ASP A 246 -11.17 -9.26 31.76
C ASP A 246 -11.29 -10.12 33.03
N MET A 247 -12.16 -9.74 33.97
CA MET A 247 -12.62 -10.64 35.02
C MET A 247 -13.61 -11.67 34.44
N ARG A 248 -13.21 -12.42 33.41
CA ARG A 248 -13.86 -13.69 33.10
C ARG A 248 -13.56 -14.64 34.27
N SER A 249 -14.61 -14.88 35.03
CA SER A 249 -14.79 -15.99 35.97
C SER A 249 -13.92 -17.19 35.61
N GLY A 250 -12.99 -17.52 36.50
CA GLY A 250 -12.63 -18.91 36.74
C GLY A 250 -13.78 -19.66 37.40
#